data_AF-A0A3B1DEK6-F1
#
_entry.id   AF-A0A3B1DEK6-F1
#
_cell.length_a   1.000
_cell.length_b   1.000
_cell.length_c   1.000
_cell.angle_alpha   90.00
_cell.angle_beta   90.00
_cell.angle_gamma   90.00
#
_symmetry.space_group_name_H-M   'P 1'
#
loop_
_entity.id
_entity.type
_entity.pdbx_description
1 polymer ?
#
loop_
_entity_poly.entity_id
_entity_poly.type
_entity_poly.pdbx_seq_one_letter_code
_entity_poly.pdbx_strand_id
1 'polypeptide(L)'
;MGTILTAILIMTGLGAFFGIGIAIASKYLKVEEDPRIDIVEGLLPGSNCGACGQPGCRAFAEELIGGQCTPSGCTVGSPESIDKVADFLGVDAGEAEKRVARLHCAGGLGQARQIAEYEGYGSCGAAHLVGGGGKGCGWGCLGLADCEVACDFDAIKMNGQRLPVVDPDLCTACNDCVEACPRDLFELMPIGHNLIVQCKIPLEGEEAVALCSVACDGCSRCAQDAAEGLIRMENNLPVVDYSAGGPAEPDATFRCPTGAIKWIEDGQFKTARLVQLTTSSLGREGSRE
;
A
#
# COMPACT_ATOMS: atom_id res chain seq x y z
N MET A 1 -5.30 64.55 4.21
CA MET A 1 -6.76 64.24 4.24
C MET A 1 -7.25 63.64 2.93
N GLY A 2 -7.01 64.29 1.77
CA GLY A 2 -7.54 63.82 0.47
C GLY A 2 -7.06 62.43 0.02
N THR A 3 -5.76 62.13 0.18
CA THR A 3 -5.16 60.85 -0.24
C THR A 3 -5.66 59.64 0.56
N ILE A 4 -5.85 59.81 1.87
CA ILE A 4 -6.43 58.79 2.74
C ILE A 4 -7.88 58.50 2.33
N LEU A 5 -8.64 59.56 2.03
CA LEU A 5 -10.02 59.42 1.56
C LEU A 5 -10.09 58.68 0.22
N THR A 6 -9.17 58.97 -0.71
CA THR A 6 -9.12 58.29 -2.02
C THR A 6 -8.77 56.81 -1.86
N ALA A 7 -7.81 56.48 -0.99
CA ALA A 7 -7.44 55.09 -0.72
C ALA A 7 -8.63 54.30 -0.13
N ILE A 8 -9.37 54.88 0.82
CA ILE A 8 -10.58 54.27 1.40
C ILE A 8 -11.63 54.03 0.31
N LEU A 9 -11.85 55.00 -0.57
CA LEU A 9 -12.86 54.92 -1.62
C LEU A 9 -12.54 53.84 -2.66
N ILE A 10 -11.26 53.72 -3.05
CA ILE A 10 -10.80 52.70 -3.99
C ILE A 10 -10.92 51.30 -3.38
N MET A 11 -10.46 51.10 -2.14
CA MET A 11 -10.56 49.80 -1.46
C MET A 11 -12.01 49.37 -1.25
N THR A 12 -12.88 50.31 -0.86
CA THR A 12 -14.31 50.03 -0.66
C THR A 12 -15.01 49.72 -1.98
N GLY A 13 -14.69 50.48 -3.05
CA GLY A 13 -15.26 50.26 -4.38
C GLY A 13 -14.84 48.93 -4.99
N LEU A 14 -13.57 48.56 -4.84
CA LEU A 14 -13.05 47.27 -5.32
C LEU A 14 -13.66 46.10 -4.54
N GLY A 15 -13.78 46.23 -3.22
CA GLY A 15 -14.43 45.24 -2.36
C GLY A 15 -15.91 45.06 -2.71
N ALA A 16 -16.64 46.14 -2.93
CA ALA A 16 -18.04 46.08 -3.36
C ALA A 16 -18.19 45.46 -4.75
N PHE A 17 -17.30 45.79 -5.69
CA PHE A 17 -17.31 45.24 -7.04
C PHE A 17 -17.11 43.72 -7.05
N PHE A 18 -16.06 43.21 -6.39
CA PHE A 18 -15.83 41.78 -6.30
C PHE A 18 -16.86 41.06 -5.43
N GLY A 19 -17.31 41.68 -4.34
CA GLY A 19 -18.35 41.11 -3.48
C GLY A 19 -19.68 40.92 -4.22
N ILE A 20 -20.12 41.93 -4.98
CA ILE A 20 -21.31 41.83 -5.84
C ILE A 20 -21.09 40.78 -6.94
N GLY A 21 -19.91 40.77 -7.56
CA GLY A 21 -19.55 39.76 -8.57
C GLY A 21 -19.67 38.33 -8.05
N ILE A 22 -19.11 38.05 -6.87
CA ILE A 22 -19.20 36.73 -6.22
C ILE A 22 -20.64 36.41 -5.80
N ALA A 23 -21.40 37.39 -5.30
CA ALA A 23 -22.80 37.18 -4.93
C ALA A 23 -23.69 36.82 -6.13
N ILE A 24 -23.49 37.49 -7.27
CA ILE A 24 -24.18 37.17 -8.52
C ILE A 24 -23.76 35.78 -9.01
N ALA A 25 -22.45 35.51 -9.04
CA ALA A 25 -21.92 34.21 -9.46
C ALA A 25 -22.44 33.07 -8.57
N SER A 26 -22.42 33.23 -7.24
CA SER A 26 -22.94 32.25 -6.28
C SER A 26 -24.43 32.00 -6.45
N LYS A 27 -25.22 33.01 -6.84
CA LYS A 27 -26.65 32.82 -7.09
C LYS A 27 -26.95 32.13 -8.42
N TYR A 28 -26.19 32.44 -9.48
CA TYR A 28 -26.43 31.90 -10.82
C TYR A 28 -25.75 30.56 -11.08
N LEU A 29 -24.61 30.29 -10.45
CA LEU A 29 -23.82 29.06 -10.60
C LEU A 29 -24.04 28.09 -9.43
N LYS A 30 -25.06 28.31 -8.58
CA LYS A 30 -25.39 27.39 -7.51
C LYS A 30 -25.83 26.06 -8.12
N VAL A 31 -25.04 25.01 -7.92
CA VAL A 31 -25.45 23.64 -8.23
C VAL A 31 -26.34 23.16 -7.08
N GLU A 32 -27.52 22.63 -7.40
CA GLU A 32 -28.36 21.95 -6.40
C GLU A 32 -27.74 20.59 -6.10
N GLU A 33 -27.12 20.48 -4.93
CA GLU A 33 -26.59 19.21 -4.43
C GLU A 33 -27.71 18.42 -3.75
N ASP A 34 -27.70 17.09 -3.93
CA ASP A 34 -28.61 16.21 -3.23
C ASP A 34 -28.25 16.19 -1.73
N PRO A 35 -29.17 16.54 -0.82
CA PRO A 35 -28.89 16.59 0.62
C PRO A 35 -28.50 15.22 1.21
N ARG A 36 -28.74 14.12 0.48
CA ARG A 36 -28.28 12.79 0.88
C ARG A 36 -26.76 12.66 0.83
N ILE A 37 -26.07 13.42 -0.02
CA ILE A 37 -24.61 13.35 -0.17
C ILE A 37 -23.93 13.70 1.16
N ASP A 38 -24.30 14.84 1.77
CA ASP A 38 -23.71 15.28 3.04
C ASP A 38 -23.98 14.28 4.18
N ILE A 39 -25.14 13.61 4.16
CA ILE A 39 -25.50 12.61 5.17
C ILE A 39 -24.64 11.35 4.99
N VAL A 40 -24.54 10.83 3.77
CA VAL A 40 -23.72 9.64 3.48
C VAL A 40 -22.25 9.95 3.73
N GLU A 41 -21.74 11.12 3.32
CA GLU A 41 -20.39 11.57 3.62
C GLU A 41 -20.11 11.56 5.13
N GLY A 42 -21.06 12.02 5.96
CA GLY A 42 -20.94 12.01 7.42
C GLY A 42 -21.01 10.62 8.07
N LEU A 43 -21.52 9.61 7.36
CA LEU A 43 -21.53 8.20 7.80
C LEU A 43 -20.25 7.46 7.40
N LEU A 44 -19.49 7.99 6.42
CA LEU A 44 -18.21 7.43 5.99
C LEU A 44 -17.08 7.80 6.96
N PRO A 45 -15.92 7.11 6.90
CA PRO A 45 -14.78 7.41 7.77
C PRO A 45 -14.20 8.82 7.66
N GLY A 46 -14.48 9.56 6.58
CA GLY A 46 -13.97 10.91 6.36
C GLY A 46 -12.45 11.02 6.10
N SER A 47 -11.77 9.89 5.89
CA SER A 47 -10.31 9.84 5.72
C SER A 47 -9.82 10.34 4.36
N ASN A 48 -10.68 10.40 3.34
CA ASN A 48 -10.34 10.82 1.97
C ASN A 48 -9.11 10.10 1.37
N CYS A 49 -8.91 8.84 1.74
CA CYS A 49 -7.70 8.05 1.41
C CYS A 49 -7.64 7.51 -0.03
N GLY A 50 -8.72 7.60 -0.80
CA GLY A 50 -8.75 7.13 -2.19
C GLY A 50 -8.72 5.62 -2.42
N ALA A 51 -8.75 4.80 -1.36
CA ALA A 51 -8.67 3.34 -1.46
C ALA A 51 -9.78 2.69 -2.32
N CYS A 52 -10.96 3.30 -2.35
CA CYS A 52 -12.09 2.86 -3.18
C CYS A 52 -12.01 3.32 -4.65
N GLY A 53 -10.94 3.99 -5.05
CA GLY A 53 -10.76 4.54 -6.41
C GLY A 53 -11.34 5.94 -6.62
N GLN A 54 -12.01 6.50 -5.60
CA GLN A 54 -12.58 7.84 -5.64
C GLN A 54 -11.68 8.88 -4.96
N PRO A 55 -11.64 10.14 -5.42
CA PRO A 55 -10.73 11.16 -4.88
C PRO A 55 -11.02 11.56 -3.43
N GLY A 56 -12.15 11.15 -2.87
CA GLY A 56 -12.52 11.42 -1.47
C GLY A 56 -13.87 10.80 -1.08
N CYS A 57 -14.23 10.94 0.19
CA CYS A 57 -15.47 10.38 0.76
C CYS A 57 -16.72 11.03 0.12
N ARG A 58 -16.68 12.33 -0.18
CA ARG A 58 -17.77 13.03 -0.86
C ARG A 58 -18.04 12.49 -2.27
N ALA A 59 -16.99 12.29 -3.06
CA ALA A 59 -17.11 11.73 -4.41
C ALA A 59 -17.64 10.29 -4.38
N PHE A 60 -17.20 9.49 -3.40
CA PHE A 60 -17.76 8.16 -3.19
C PHE A 60 -19.24 8.19 -2.78
N ALA A 61 -19.65 9.13 -1.92
CA ALA A 61 -21.05 9.32 -1.54
C ALA A 61 -21.94 9.72 -2.74
N GLU A 62 -21.44 10.58 -3.62
CA GLU A 62 -22.13 10.95 -4.87
C GLU A 62 -22.36 9.75 -5.78
N GLU A 63 -21.33 8.91 -5.99
CA GLU A 63 -21.47 7.69 -6.79
C GLU A 63 -22.40 6.65 -6.17
N LEU A 64 -22.37 6.49 -4.84
CA LEU A 64 -23.27 5.60 -4.11
C LEU A 64 -24.73 6.00 -4.34
N ILE A 65 -25.04 7.28 -4.21
CA ILE A 65 -26.39 7.82 -4.45
C ILE A 65 -26.77 7.70 -5.94
N GLY A 66 -25.79 7.85 -6.82
CA GLY A 66 -25.94 7.62 -8.26
C GLY A 66 -26.11 6.14 -8.65
N GLY A 67 -25.95 5.20 -7.71
CA GLY A 67 -26.07 3.75 -7.95
C GLY A 67 -24.92 3.16 -8.78
N GLN A 68 -23.76 3.82 -8.81
CA GLN A 68 -22.59 3.38 -9.58
C GLN A 68 -21.68 2.44 -8.78
N CYS A 69 -21.81 2.41 -7.46
CA CYS A 69 -21.04 1.56 -6.56
C CYS A 69 -21.88 1.09 -5.37
N THR A 70 -21.34 0.14 -4.59
CA THR A 70 -21.99 -0.42 -3.39
C THR A 70 -21.35 0.12 -2.11
N PRO A 71 -22.10 0.19 -0.98
CA PRO A 71 -21.57 0.64 0.31
C PRO A 71 -20.30 -0.11 0.75
N SER A 72 -20.21 -1.41 0.44
CA SER A 72 -19.05 -2.26 0.72
C SER A 72 -17.76 -1.83 0.00
N GLY A 73 -17.84 -0.98 -1.03
CA GLY A 73 -16.68 -0.46 -1.74
C GLY A 73 -15.73 0.36 -0.87
N CYS A 74 -16.18 0.89 0.28
CA CYS A 74 -15.32 1.56 1.24
C CYS A 74 -14.56 0.53 2.10
N THR A 75 -13.34 0.17 1.68
CA THR A 75 -12.51 -0.81 2.41
C THR A 75 -12.08 -0.37 3.81
N VAL A 76 -12.07 0.94 4.06
CA VAL A 76 -11.74 1.54 5.36
C VAL A 76 -12.96 1.63 6.28
N GLY A 77 -14.16 1.53 5.72
CA GLY A 77 -15.40 1.54 6.49
C GLY A 77 -15.48 0.33 7.41
N SER A 78 -15.81 0.57 8.68
CA SER A 78 -16.21 -0.51 9.57
C SER A 78 -17.48 -1.19 9.03
N PRO A 79 -17.70 -2.49 9.31
CA PRO A 79 -18.95 -3.16 8.93
C PRO A 79 -20.19 -2.37 9.40
N GLU A 80 -20.14 -1.83 10.61
CA GLU A 80 -21.24 -1.02 11.17
C GLU A 80 -21.49 0.28 10.38
N SER A 81 -20.44 0.96 9.90
CA SER A 81 -20.62 2.16 9.06
C SER A 81 -21.16 1.81 7.69
N ILE A 82 -20.74 0.68 7.11
CA ILE A 82 -21.22 0.20 5.81
C ILE A 82 -22.71 -0.16 5.91
N ASP A 83 -23.10 -0.88 6.97
CA ASP A 83 -24.50 -1.25 7.23
C ASP A 83 -25.38 0.00 7.42
N LYS A 84 -24.91 1.01 8.18
CA LYS A 84 -25.64 2.28 8.34
C LYS A 84 -25.87 3.01 7.02
N VAL A 85 -24.87 3.01 6.13
CA VAL A 85 -24.99 3.61 4.80
C VAL A 85 -25.97 2.83 3.93
N ALA A 86 -25.89 1.50 3.95
CA ALA A 86 -26.81 0.61 3.23
C ALA A 86 -28.26 0.79 3.70
N ASP A 87 -28.50 0.81 5.01
CA ASP A 87 -29.80 1.05 5.64
C ASP A 87 -30.37 2.43 5.27
N PHE A 88 -29.53 3.47 5.29
CA PHE A 88 -29.95 4.82 4.94
C PHE A 88 -30.37 4.95 3.47
N LEU A 89 -29.63 4.29 2.57
CA LEU A 89 -29.91 4.30 1.14
C LEU A 89 -30.99 3.28 0.73
N GLY A 90 -31.32 2.32 1.60
CA GLY A 90 -32.26 1.24 1.32
C GLY A 90 -31.73 0.27 0.25
N VAL A 91 -30.41 0.11 0.15
CA VAL A 91 -29.74 -0.76 -0.82
C VAL A 91 -29.04 -1.90 -0.11
N ASP A 92 -28.75 -2.98 -0.85
CA ASP A 92 -27.88 -4.03 -0.34
C ASP A 92 -26.45 -3.48 -0.17
N ALA A 93 -25.81 -3.79 0.95
CA ALA A 93 -24.45 -3.34 1.23
C ALA A 93 -23.45 -3.87 0.17
N GLY A 94 -23.76 -5.01 -0.46
CA GLY A 94 -22.88 -5.74 -1.35
C GLY A 94 -21.77 -6.49 -0.61
N GLU A 95 -21.08 -7.36 -1.32
CA GLU A 95 -19.86 -8.01 -0.84
C GLU A 95 -18.65 -7.34 -1.48
N ALA A 96 -17.70 -6.87 -0.67
CA ALA A 96 -16.40 -6.42 -1.14
C ALA A 96 -15.33 -7.37 -0.61
N GLU A 97 -14.45 -7.83 -1.50
CA GLU A 97 -13.33 -8.65 -1.09
C GLU A 97 -12.34 -7.80 -0.28
N LYS A 98 -11.96 -8.28 0.90
CA LYS A 98 -10.98 -7.60 1.74
C LYS A 98 -9.67 -7.44 0.97
N ARG A 99 -9.15 -6.21 0.93
CA ARG A 99 -7.84 -5.90 0.34
C ARG A 99 -6.81 -5.71 1.45
N VAL A 100 -5.55 -5.98 1.13
CA VAL A 100 -4.43 -5.91 2.07
C VAL A 100 -3.20 -5.39 1.35
N ALA A 101 -2.39 -4.59 2.06
CA ALA A 101 -1.10 -4.15 1.56
C ALA A 101 -0.12 -5.33 1.50
N ARG A 102 0.50 -5.53 0.34
CA ARG A 102 1.51 -6.56 0.09
C ARG A 102 2.80 -5.91 -0.37
N LEU A 103 3.93 -6.39 0.14
CA LEU A 103 5.26 -5.86 -0.13
C LEU A 103 5.97 -6.66 -1.23
N HIS A 104 6.41 -5.99 -2.29
CA HIS A 104 7.17 -6.55 -3.41
C HIS A 104 8.68 -6.57 -3.15
N CYS A 105 9.10 -6.94 -1.93
CA CYS A 105 10.52 -7.08 -1.58
C CYS A 105 10.73 -8.03 -0.40
N ALA A 106 11.42 -9.16 -0.63
CA ALA A 106 11.87 -10.07 0.42
C ALA A 106 13.35 -9.88 0.83
N GLY A 107 14.04 -8.90 0.24
CA GLY A 107 15.47 -8.70 0.46
C GLY A 107 15.79 -7.97 1.76
N GLY A 108 15.73 -8.65 2.91
CA GLY A 108 16.09 -8.07 4.21
C GLY A 108 17.60 -7.89 4.40
N LEU A 109 18.00 -7.54 5.63
CA LEU A 109 19.42 -7.35 6.00
C LEU A 109 20.32 -8.55 5.68
N GLY A 110 19.81 -9.78 5.82
CA GLY A 110 20.57 -11.00 5.60
C GLY A 110 20.62 -11.46 4.13
N GLN A 111 19.74 -10.92 3.28
CA GLN A 111 19.58 -11.36 1.90
C GLN A 111 20.22 -10.39 0.91
N ALA A 112 19.98 -9.09 1.11
CA ALA A 112 20.51 -8.04 0.26
C ALA A 112 21.89 -7.59 0.76
N ARG A 113 22.85 -7.50 -0.16
CA ARG A 113 24.20 -7.03 0.13
C ARG A 113 24.15 -5.60 0.66
N GLN A 114 24.80 -5.35 1.79
CA GLN A 114 25.02 -3.99 2.31
C GLN A 114 26.37 -3.51 1.79
N ILE A 115 26.38 -2.35 1.13
CA ILE A 115 27.58 -1.78 0.51
C ILE A 115 28.11 -0.56 1.26
N ALA A 116 27.30 0.02 2.14
CA ALA A 116 27.66 1.10 3.03
C ALA A 116 26.75 1.13 4.26
N GLU A 117 27.14 1.89 5.27
CA GLU A 117 26.28 2.22 6.41
C GLU A 117 25.64 3.59 6.18
N TYR A 118 24.35 3.70 6.50
CA TYR A 118 23.61 4.95 6.37
C TYR A 118 23.60 5.72 7.70
N GLU A 119 24.25 6.88 7.69
CA GLU A 119 24.20 7.85 8.78
C GLU A 119 23.43 9.09 8.31
N GLY A 120 22.17 9.21 8.73
CA GLY A 120 21.30 10.31 8.32
C GLY A 120 19.98 10.29 9.08
N TYR A 121 19.01 11.06 8.58
CA TYR A 121 17.67 11.09 9.16
C TYR A 121 16.99 9.73 8.95
N GLY A 122 16.39 9.18 10.00
CA GLY A 122 15.78 7.84 10.00
C GLY A 122 14.48 7.75 9.20
N SER A 123 14.55 7.98 7.89
CA SER A 123 13.42 7.84 6.97
C SER A 123 13.85 7.21 5.65
N CYS A 124 13.01 6.34 5.11
CA CYS A 124 13.16 5.78 3.78
C CYS A 124 13.26 6.90 2.74
N GLY A 125 12.43 7.95 2.83
CA GLY A 125 12.48 9.10 1.93
C GLY A 125 13.84 9.81 1.96
N ALA A 126 14.38 10.06 3.15
CA ALA A 126 15.70 10.68 3.30
C ALA A 126 16.82 9.80 2.73
N ALA A 127 16.80 8.50 3.05
CA ALA A 127 17.79 7.55 2.55
C ALA A 127 17.69 7.32 1.04
N HIS A 128 16.50 7.38 0.47
CA HIS A 128 16.27 7.26 -0.97
C HIS A 128 17.01 8.37 -1.74
N LEU A 129 16.97 9.61 -1.23
CA LEU A 129 17.64 10.76 -1.85
C LEU A 129 19.18 10.65 -1.86
N VAL A 130 19.77 9.91 -0.92
CA VAL A 130 21.23 9.80 -0.77
C VAL A 130 21.75 8.40 -1.09
N GLY A 131 21.20 7.79 -2.15
CA GLY A 131 21.73 6.54 -2.70
C GLY A 131 21.16 5.26 -2.07
N GLY A 132 20.02 5.33 -1.39
CA GLY A 132 19.28 4.15 -0.94
C GLY A 132 19.80 3.54 0.36
N GLY A 133 20.31 4.35 1.29
CA GLY A 133 20.57 3.92 2.66
C GLY A 133 21.62 2.81 2.80
N GLY A 134 22.59 2.73 1.89
CA GLY A 134 23.71 1.78 1.96
C GLY A 134 23.37 0.34 1.51
N LYS A 135 22.15 0.10 1.06
CA LYS A 135 21.73 -1.19 0.48
C LYS A 135 22.21 -1.29 -0.97
N GLY A 136 22.86 -2.41 -1.31
CA GLY A 136 23.36 -2.66 -2.67
C GLY A 136 22.25 -2.82 -3.71
N CYS A 137 21.09 -3.34 -3.30
CA CYS A 137 19.92 -3.37 -4.16
C CYS A 137 19.22 -2.01 -4.20
N GLY A 138 19.38 -1.31 -5.32
CA GLY A 138 18.77 -0.01 -5.58
C GLY A 138 17.25 -0.01 -5.80
N TRP A 139 16.56 -1.14 -5.68
CA TRP A 139 15.09 -1.23 -5.85
C TRP A 139 14.37 -1.82 -4.64
N GLY A 140 15.12 -2.30 -3.64
CA GLY A 140 14.55 -3.00 -2.50
C GLY A 140 14.14 -2.10 -1.34
N CYS A 141 13.45 -2.68 -0.36
CA CYS A 141 13.03 -2.02 0.88
C CYS A 141 14.25 -1.45 1.63
N LEU A 142 14.20 -0.19 2.05
CA LEU A 142 15.32 0.47 2.75
C LEU A 142 15.39 0.10 4.24
N GLY A 143 14.28 -0.37 4.81
CA GLY A 143 14.23 -0.85 6.18
C GLY A 143 14.23 0.25 7.26
N LEU A 144 13.81 1.47 6.91
CA LEU A 144 13.76 2.63 7.82
C LEU A 144 12.33 2.98 8.28
N ALA A 145 11.36 2.10 8.01
CA ALA A 145 10.05 2.09 8.66
C ALA A 145 9.07 3.25 8.34
N ASP A 146 9.27 4.05 7.29
CA ASP A 146 8.28 5.09 6.89
C ASP A 146 6.86 4.53 6.75
N CYS A 147 6.71 3.32 6.19
CA CYS A 147 5.43 2.63 6.10
C CYS A 147 4.82 2.19 7.44
N GLU A 148 5.63 1.88 8.45
CA GLU A 148 5.14 1.62 9.82
C GLU A 148 4.69 2.92 10.47
N VAL A 149 5.44 4.00 10.29
CA VAL A 149 5.10 5.33 10.83
C VAL A 149 3.83 5.90 10.19
N ALA A 150 3.62 5.65 8.89
CA ALA A 150 2.44 6.11 8.17
C ALA A 150 1.17 5.31 8.47
N CYS A 151 1.26 4.16 9.15
CA CYS A 151 0.11 3.29 9.37
C CYS A 151 -0.63 3.66 10.67
N ASP A 152 -1.75 4.38 10.55
CA ASP A 152 -2.59 4.75 11.69
C ASP A 152 -3.34 3.56 12.34
N PHE A 153 -3.36 2.41 11.66
CA PHE A 153 -4.06 1.20 12.10
C PHE A 153 -3.16 0.17 12.78
N ASP A 154 -1.88 0.51 13.02
CA ASP A 154 -0.87 -0.41 13.58
C ASP A 154 -0.71 -1.73 12.81
N ALA A 155 -1.16 -1.77 11.56
CA ALA A 155 -1.15 -2.97 10.73
C ALA A 155 0.24 -3.35 10.21
N ILE A 156 1.23 -2.46 10.32
CA ILE A 156 2.59 -2.68 9.81
C ILE A 156 3.58 -2.65 10.98
N LYS A 157 4.41 -3.69 11.10
CA LYS A 157 5.54 -3.74 12.04
C LYS A 157 6.81 -4.22 11.36
N MET A 158 7.94 -3.55 11.62
CA MET A 158 9.23 -4.00 11.11
C MET A 158 9.72 -5.26 11.84
N ASN A 159 10.14 -6.27 11.08
CA ASN A 159 10.75 -7.48 11.62
C ASN A 159 12.26 -7.32 11.87
N GLY A 160 12.90 -8.36 12.44
CA GLY A 160 14.34 -8.37 12.73
C GLY A 160 15.25 -8.28 11.49
N GLN A 161 14.73 -8.48 10.28
CA GLN A 161 15.46 -8.29 9.02
C GLN A 161 15.26 -6.90 8.41
N ARG A 162 14.60 -5.99 9.15
CA ARG A 162 14.17 -4.66 8.69
C ARG A 162 13.28 -4.71 7.45
N LEU A 163 12.38 -5.69 7.39
CA LEU A 163 11.28 -5.71 6.42
C LEU A 163 9.95 -5.44 7.13
N PRO A 164 9.04 -4.65 6.53
CA PRO A 164 7.71 -4.45 7.07
C PRO A 164 6.88 -5.71 6.93
N VAL A 165 6.23 -6.11 8.03
CA VAL A 165 5.27 -7.20 8.10
C VAL A 165 3.90 -6.59 8.26
N VAL A 166 3.02 -6.87 7.29
CA VAL A 166 1.63 -6.43 7.30
C VAL A 166 0.79 -7.49 7.98
N ASP A 167 0.01 -7.09 8.98
CA ASP A 167 -1.07 -7.89 9.56
C ASP A 167 -2.34 -7.74 8.70
N PRO A 168 -2.79 -8.81 8.01
CA PRO A 168 -4.00 -8.75 7.20
C PRO A 168 -5.25 -8.44 8.02
N ASP A 169 -5.27 -8.77 9.32
CA ASP A 169 -6.46 -8.59 10.15
C ASP A 169 -6.69 -7.11 10.46
N LEU A 170 -5.60 -6.36 10.71
CA LEU A 170 -5.62 -4.94 11.03
C LEU A 170 -5.58 -4.03 9.79
N CYS A 171 -5.08 -4.53 8.66
CA CYS A 171 -4.96 -3.72 7.45
C CYS A 171 -6.34 -3.37 6.87
N THR A 172 -6.57 -2.08 6.63
CA THR A 172 -7.79 -1.50 6.05
C THR A 172 -7.62 -1.11 4.58
N ALA A 173 -6.44 -1.38 4.00
CA ALA A 173 -6.07 -0.97 2.65
C ALA A 173 -6.24 0.53 2.36
N CYS A 174 -5.91 1.40 3.33
CA CYS A 174 -6.04 2.86 3.24
C CYS A 174 -5.02 3.57 2.32
N ASN A 175 -4.13 2.84 1.63
CA ASN A 175 -3.13 3.38 0.70
C ASN A 175 -1.94 4.17 1.29
N ASP A 176 -1.95 4.58 2.57
CA ASP A 176 -0.87 5.41 3.16
C ASP A 176 0.53 4.78 3.04
N CYS A 177 0.65 3.46 3.22
CA CYS A 177 1.92 2.76 3.09
C CYS A 177 2.47 2.72 1.65
N VAL A 178 1.58 2.79 0.65
CA VAL A 178 1.95 2.86 -0.77
C VAL A 178 2.55 4.23 -1.06
N GLU A 179 1.89 5.30 -0.62
CA GLU A 179 2.36 6.68 -0.78
C GLU A 179 3.65 6.96 0.01
N ALA A 180 3.75 6.45 1.23
CA ALA A 180 4.91 6.63 2.09
C ALA A 180 6.16 5.88 1.58
N CYS A 181 6.01 4.90 0.68
CA CYS A 181 7.13 4.11 0.18
C CYS A 181 7.82 4.80 -1.02
N PRO A 182 9.01 5.41 -0.86
CA PRO A 182 9.71 6.06 -1.98
C PRO A 182 10.24 5.09 -3.04
N ARG A 183 10.10 3.78 -2.79
CA ARG A 183 10.50 2.70 -3.71
C ARG A 183 9.30 2.06 -4.39
N ASP A 184 8.08 2.50 -4.08
CA ASP A 184 6.84 1.97 -4.66
C ASP A 184 6.78 0.44 -4.54
N LEU A 185 6.97 -0.07 -3.32
CA LEU A 185 7.07 -1.52 -3.05
C LEU A 185 5.78 -2.11 -2.50
N PHE A 186 4.80 -1.29 -2.12
CA PHE A 186 3.52 -1.77 -1.63
C PHE A 186 2.48 -1.76 -2.73
N GLU A 187 1.67 -2.80 -2.76
CA GLU A 187 0.50 -2.90 -3.63
C GLU A 187 -0.70 -3.34 -2.79
N LEU A 188 -1.86 -2.74 -3.02
CA LEU A 188 -3.12 -3.14 -2.38
C LEU A 188 -3.80 -4.23 -3.21
N MET A 189 -3.73 -5.46 -2.74
CA MET A 189 -4.30 -6.61 -3.45
C MET A 189 -5.44 -7.26 -2.65
N PRO A 190 -6.43 -7.88 -3.31
CA PRO A 190 -7.39 -8.74 -2.63
C PRO A 190 -6.72 -9.85 -1.82
N ILE A 191 -7.31 -10.23 -0.68
CA ILE A 191 -6.72 -11.22 0.22
C ILE A 191 -6.64 -12.61 -0.42
N GLY A 192 -7.52 -12.93 -1.38
CA GLY A 192 -7.48 -14.18 -2.13
C GLY A 192 -6.32 -14.27 -3.14
N HIS A 193 -5.64 -13.16 -3.45
CA HIS A 193 -4.49 -13.15 -4.36
C HIS A 193 -3.22 -13.64 -3.64
N ASN A 194 -3.11 -14.96 -3.50
CA ASN A 194 -2.05 -15.61 -2.73
C ASN A 194 -0.71 -15.68 -3.46
N LEU A 195 -0.68 -15.65 -4.79
CA LEU A 195 0.55 -15.69 -5.57
C LEU A 195 1.16 -14.28 -5.66
N ILE A 196 2.28 -14.06 -4.97
CA ILE A 196 2.91 -12.75 -4.80
C ILE A 196 4.39 -12.80 -5.21
N VAL A 197 4.80 -11.86 -6.05
CA VAL A 197 6.19 -11.63 -6.43
C VAL A 197 6.83 -10.64 -5.47
N GLN A 198 7.72 -11.12 -4.60
CA GLN A 198 8.40 -10.34 -3.57
C GLN A 198 9.73 -9.74 -4.06
N CYS A 199 9.75 -9.24 -5.30
CA CYS A 199 10.91 -8.61 -5.90
C CYS A 199 10.51 -7.57 -6.96
N LYS A 200 11.23 -6.45 -7.02
CA LYS A 200 11.05 -5.40 -8.03
C LYS A 200 12.37 -5.00 -8.71
N ILE A 201 13.36 -5.89 -8.70
CA ILE A 201 14.66 -5.63 -9.35
C ILE A 201 14.53 -5.82 -10.86
N PRO A 202 14.86 -4.83 -11.71
CA PRO A 202 14.76 -4.96 -13.17
C PRO A 202 16.00 -5.64 -13.78
N LEU A 203 16.81 -6.32 -12.96
CA LEU A 203 18.01 -7.04 -13.39
C LEU A 203 17.69 -8.54 -13.52
N GLU A 204 18.56 -9.28 -14.20
CA GLU A 204 18.42 -10.71 -14.40
C GLU A 204 19.72 -11.48 -14.11
N GLY A 205 19.60 -12.79 -13.94
CA GLY A 205 20.73 -13.70 -13.77
C GLY A 205 21.67 -13.33 -12.62
N GLU A 206 22.97 -13.40 -12.91
CA GLU A 206 24.03 -13.20 -11.91
C GLU A 206 24.04 -11.77 -11.35
N GLU A 207 23.68 -10.76 -12.14
CA GLU A 207 23.66 -9.36 -11.69
C GLU A 207 22.62 -9.14 -10.58
N ALA A 208 21.45 -9.76 -10.71
CA ALA A 208 20.39 -9.69 -9.70
C ALA A 208 20.80 -10.42 -8.41
N VAL A 209 21.30 -11.65 -8.55
CA VAL A 209 21.64 -12.52 -7.41
C VAL A 209 22.90 -12.04 -6.67
N ALA A 210 23.84 -11.38 -7.35
CA ALA A 210 25.00 -10.75 -6.74
C ALA A 210 24.63 -9.61 -5.76
N LEU A 211 23.48 -8.95 -5.97
CA LEU A 211 22.97 -7.90 -5.09
C LEU A 211 22.07 -8.45 -3.98
N CYS A 212 21.31 -9.51 -4.23
CA CYS A 212 20.39 -10.08 -3.27
C CYS A 212 20.12 -11.57 -3.54
N SER A 213 20.31 -12.40 -2.51
CA SER A 213 20.10 -13.86 -2.62
C SER A 213 18.66 -14.30 -2.91
N VAL A 214 17.68 -13.43 -2.65
CA VAL A 214 16.25 -13.68 -2.93
C VAL A 214 15.72 -12.82 -4.09
N ALA A 215 16.60 -12.27 -4.92
CA ALA A 215 16.21 -11.55 -6.13
C ALA A 215 15.58 -12.48 -7.17
N CYS A 216 14.60 -12.00 -7.94
CA CYS A 216 14.22 -12.70 -9.16
C CYS A 216 15.41 -12.68 -10.13
N ASP A 217 15.72 -13.83 -10.74
CA ASP A 217 16.80 -13.98 -11.71
C ASP A 217 16.30 -13.92 -13.16
N GLY A 218 15.01 -13.65 -13.40
CA GLY A 218 14.42 -13.57 -14.73
C GLY A 218 14.25 -14.92 -15.44
N CYS A 219 14.41 -16.07 -14.76
CA CYS A 219 14.43 -17.38 -15.43
C CYS A 219 13.11 -17.82 -16.09
N SER A 220 12.01 -17.08 -15.89
CA SER A 220 10.69 -17.31 -16.50
C SER A 220 10.02 -18.67 -16.21
N ARG A 221 10.55 -19.46 -15.27
CA ARG A 221 9.98 -20.77 -14.90
C ARG A 221 8.59 -20.67 -14.30
N CYS A 222 8.37 -19.69 -13.43
CA CYS A 222 7.04 -19.42 -12.87
C CYS A 222 6.00 -19.13 -13.96
N ALA A 223 6.37 -18.39 -15.00
CA ALA A 223 5.47 -18.12 -16.12
C ALA A 223 5.15 -19.36 -16.97
N GLN A 224 6.07 -20.33 -17.03
CA GLN A 224 5.83 -21.61 -17.71
C GLN A 224 4.98 -22.57 -16.87
N ASP A 225 5.07 -22.48 -15.54
CA ASP A 225 4.36 -23.35 -14.60
C ASP A 225 2.95 -22.83 -14.28
N ALA A 226 2.70 -21.55 -14.51
CA ALA A 226 1.42 -20.90 -14.29
C ALA A 226 0.41 -21.21 -15.42
N ALA A 227 -0.88 -21.04 -15.10
CA ALA A 227 -1.93 -21.05 -16.10
C ALA A 227 -1.68 -20.01 -17.20
N GLU A 228 -2.14 -20.29 -18.42
CA GLU A 228 -1.94 -19.41 -19.57
C GLU A 228 -2.46 -17.99 -19.28
N GLY A 229 -1.60 -16.99 -19.49
CA GLY A 229 -1.92 -15.58 -19.25
C GLY A 229 -1.79 -15.11 -17.80
N LEU A 230 -1.72 -16.00 -16.80
CA LEU A 230 -1.66 -15.61 -15.39
C LEU A 230 -0.36 -14.89 -15.00
N ILE A 231 0.78 -15.33 -15.54
CA ILE A 231 2.07 -14.66 -15.30
C ILE A 231 2.67 -14.25 -16.63
N ARG A 232 2.97 -12.95 -16.74
CA ARG A 232 3.71 -12.36 -17.85
C ARG A 232 5.07 -11.86 -17.36
N MET A 233 6.09 -12.00 -18.19
CA MET A 233 7.40 -11.45 -17.88
C MET A 233 7.51 -10.04 -18.47
N GLU A 234 7.73 -9.04 -17.62
CA GLU A 234 7.93 -7.64 -18.01
C GLU A 234 9.20 -7.11 -17.35
N ASN A 235 10.13 -6.56 -18.14
CA ASN A 235 11.43 -6.06 -17.66
C ASN A 235 12.17 -7.08 -16.77
N ASN A 236 12.18 -8.35 -17.20
CA ASN A 236 12.78 -9.48 -16.48
C ASN A 236 12.15 -9.82 -15.11
N LEU A 237 10.98 -9.25 -14.80
CA LEU A 237 10.19 -9.57 -13.62
C LEU A 237 8.88 -10.28 -13.99
N PRO A 238 8.45 -11.28 -13.20
CA PRO A 238 7.11 -11.83 -13.33
C PRO A 238 6.09 -10.82 -12.78
N VAL A 239 5.06 -10.57 -13.58
CA VAL A 239 3.87 -9.80 -13.22
C VAL A 239 2.70 -10.77 -13.23
N VAL A 240 1.99 -10.86 -12.10
CA VAL A 240 0.83 -11.74 -11.95
C VAL A 240 -0.42 -10.98 -12.32
N ASP A 241 -1.13 -11.43 -13.35
CA ASP A 241 -2.37 -10.83 -13.83
C ASP A 241 -3.57 -11.74 -13.49
N TYR A 242 -4.22 -11.45 -12.37
CA TYR A 242 -5.42 -12.16 -11.94
C TYR A 242 -6.65 -11.89 -12.82
N SER A 243 -6.61 -10.88 -13.70
CA SER A 243 -7.71 -10.59 -14.63
C SER A 243 -7.71 -11.49 -15.87
N ALA A 244 -6.59 -12.14 -16.18
CA ALA A 244 -6.42 -12.99 -17.36
C ALA A 244 -7.21 -14.32 -17.30
N GLY A 245 -7.80 -14.67 -16.15
CA GLY A 245 -8.78 -15.76 -16.03
C GLY A 245 -8.23 -17.17 -15.81
N GLY A 246 -6.91 -17.35 -15.64
CA GLY A 246 -6.30 -18.62 -15.26
C GLY A 246 -6.28 -18.85 -13.73
N PRO A 247 -6.45 -20.09 -13.23
CA PRO A 247 -6.37 -20.36 -11.79
C PRO A 247 -4.96 -20.09 -11.27
N ALA A 248 -4.86 -19.33 -10.18
CA ALA A 248 -3.61 -19.20 -9.44
C ALA A 248 -3.40 -20.42 -8.55
N GLU A 249 -2.28 -21.12 -8.76
CA GLU A 249 -1.91 -22.31 -8.01
C GLU A 249 -0.48 -22.16 -7.44
N PRO A 250 -0.17 -22.83 -6.31
CA PRO A 250 1.16 -22.76 -5.69
C PRO A 250 2.27 -23.34 -6.57
N ASP A 251 1.93 -24.16 -7.57
CA ASP A 251 2.85 -24.84 -8.48
C ASP A 251 3.80 -23.87 -9.20
N ALA A 252 3.32 -22.66 -9.51
CA ALA A 252 4.11 -21.59 -10.12
C ALA A 252 5.32 -21.14 -9.27
N THR A 253 5.35 -21.50 -7.98
CA THR A 253 6.42 -21.14 -7.05
C THR A 253 7.50 -22.22 -6.92
N PHE A 254 7.20 -23.48 -7.25
CA PHE A 254 8.03 -24.62 -6.87
C PHE A 254 9.41 -24.65 -7.54
N ARG A 255 9.50 -24.15 -8.77
CA ARG A 255 10.77 -24.11 -9.53
C ARG A 255 11.50 -22.77 -9.43
N CYS A 256 11.06 -21.87 -8.53
CA CYS A 256 11.74 -20.59 -8.31
C CYS A 256 13.06 -20.83 -7.54
N PRO A 257 14.24 -20.56 -8.14
CA PRO A 257 15.52 -20.88 -7.50
C PRO A 257 15.82 -20.00 -6.29
N THR A 258 15.34 -18.75 -6.30
CA THR A 258 15.63 -17.75 -5.27
C THR A 258 14.48 -17.54 -4.29
N GLY A 259 13.32 -18.14 -4.54
CA GLY A 259 12.10 -17.92 -3.76
C GLY A 259 11.53 -16.51 -3.87
N ALA A 260 11.82 -15.79 -4.97
CA ALA A 260 11.34 -14.44 -5.23
C ALA A 260 9.81 -14.38 -5.44
N ILE A 261 9.18 -15.45 -5.91
CA ILE A 261 7.71 -15.60 -5.98
C ILE A 261 7.26 -16.58 -4.90
N LYS A 262 6.19 -16.27 -4.17
CA LYS A 262 5.65 -17.12 -3.10
C LYS A 262 4.13 -17.17 -3.10
N TRP A 263 3.61 -18.27 -2.58
CA TRP A 263 2.22 -18.42 -2.18
C TRP A 263 2.05 -17.95 -0.72
N ILE A 264 1.17 -16.98 -0.48
CA ILE A 264 0.96 -16.30 0.81
C ILE A 264 -0.53 -16.26 1.12
N GLU A 265 -0.97 -17.11 2.05
CA GLU A 265 -2.38 -17.17 2.48
C GLU A 265 -2.67 -16.17 3.61
N ASP A 266 -1.71 -15.98 4.52
CA ASP A 266 -1.87 -15.10 5.67
C ASP A 266 -1.16 -13.74 5.44
N GLY A 267 -0.01 -13.57 6.09
CA GLY A 267 0.85 -12.40 6.00
C GLY A 267 2.26 -12.79 5.58
N GLN A 268 2.96 -11.84 4.98
CA GLN A 268 4.32 -12.06 4.52
C GLN A 268 5.27 -12.19 5.71
N PHE A 269 6.30 -13.02 5.55
CA PHE A 269 7.40 -13.17 6.53
C PHE A 269 7.01 -13.71 7.92
N LYS A 270 5.80 -14.25 8.11
CA LYS A 270 5.36 -14.87 9.38
C LYS A 270 6.26 -16.06 9.81
N THR A 271 7.01 -16.66 8.88
CA THR A 271 7.94 -17.78 9.11
C THR A 271 9.35 -17.35 9.57
N ALA A 272 9.46 -16.36 10.45
CA ALA A 272 10.69 -16.09 11.21
C ALA A 272 10.52 -16.44 12.70
N ARG A 273 9.58 -17.32 13.06
CA ARG A 273 9.51 -17.94 14.39
C ARG A 273 10.31 -19.24 14.40
N LEU A 274 11.41 -19.23 15.16
CA LEU A 274 11.99 -20.36 15.89
C LEU A 274 12.86 -21.37 15.11
N VAL A 275 14.09 -20.98 14.77
CA VAL A 275 15.24 -21.86 15.07
C VAL A 275 15.71 -21.49 16.47
N GLN A 276 14.93 -21.90 17.46
CA GLN A 276 15.37 -21.92 18.85
C GLN A 276 16.43 -23.00 18.97
N LEU A 277 17.69 -22.59 19.10
CA LEU A 277 18.78 -23.24 19.81
C LEU A 277 18.49 -24.70 20.24
N THR A 278 18.66 -25.66 19.34
CA THR A 278 18.91 -27.07 19.70
C THR A 278 20.39 -27.26 20.02
N THR A 279 20.87 -26.52 21.01
CA THR A 279 22.16 -26.78 21.67
C THR A 279 22.00 -26.63 23.18
N SER A 280 21.11 -27.44 23.78
CA SER A 280 21.06 -27.66 25.23
C SER A 280 21.03 -29.15 25.61
N SER A 281 21.72 -29.99 24.85
CA SER A 281 21.89 -31.42 25.19
C SER A 281 23.32 -31.96 24.99
N LEU A 282 24.34 -31.14 25.24
CA LEU A 282 25.71 -31.63 25.45
C LEU A 282 26.14 -31.43 26.90
N GLY A 283 26.04 -32.52 27.66
CA GLY A 283 27.06 -32.95 28.62
C GLY A 283 27.40 -32.01 29.77
N ARG A 284 26.62 -32.08 30.86
CA ARG A 284 27.20 -31.99 32.22
C ARG A 284 27.62 -33.40 32.65
N GLU A 285 28.75 -33.86 32.16
CA GLU A 285 29.65 -34.76 32.91
C GLU A 285 30.53 -33.81 33.73
N GLY A 286 30.59 -33.86 35.06
CA GLY A 286 30.95 -35.04 35.82
C GLY A 286 32.46 -35.07 36.03
N SER A 287 33.03 -34.11 36.77
CA SER A 287 34.39 -34.22 37.32
C SER A 287 34.40 -33.81 38.79
N ARG A 288 34.26 -34.83 39.64
CA ARG A 288 34.90 -34.89 40.95
C ARG A 288 36.22 -35.63 40.74
N GLU A 289 37.33 -34.99 41.06
CA GLU A 289 38.42 -35.54 41.88
C GLU A 289 39.06 -34.36 42.64
#